data_AF-A0A139ZJG9-F1
#
_entry.id   AF-A0A139ZJG9-F1
#
_cell.length_a   1.000
_cell.length_b   1.000
_cell.length_c   1.000
_cell.angle_alpha   90.00
_cell.angle_beta   90.00
_cell.angle_gamma   90.00
#
_symmetry.space_group_name_H-M   'P 1'
#
loop_
_entity.id
_entity.type
_entity.pdbx_description
1 polymer ?
#
loop_
_entity_poly.entity_id
_entity_poly.type
_entity_poly.pdbx_seq_one_letter_code
_entity_poly.pdbx_strand_id
1 'polypeptide(L)'
;ISTWNSILLQDSSSPLMEQLMFFHDHALMILVIITVLVGQLMISLFINKFTFRKLLEAQTMEIIWTMLPAVTLIFIAMPSLRLVYILDETINPSFSIKSIGHQWYWSYEYSDFQNIEFDSYMIPTSDLTPFKFRLLDVDNRMVVPFETQIRMMITSADVIHSWTIPSLGVKIDATPGRLNQINFSTNRTGIYYGQCSEICGANHSFMPIVIESISPSFFLKW
;
A
#
# COMPACT_ATOMS: atom_id res chain seq x y z
N ILE A 1 11.67 -2.55 -3.29
CA ILE A 1 11.93 -3.32 -2.04
C ILE A 1 12.36 -2.34 -0.97
N SER A 2 12.03 -2.60 0.29
CA SER A 2 12.55 -1.83 1.43
C SER A 2 14.06 -2.03 1.55
N THR A 3 14.81 -0.93 1.64
CA THR A 3 16.25 -0.95 1.88
C THR A 3 16.56 -0.85 3.37
N TRP A 4 17.77 -1.24 3.75
CA TRP A 4 18.20 -1.14 5.15
C TRP A 4 18.16 0.31 5.61
N ASN A 5 17.62 0.55 6.81
CA ASN A 5 17.50 1.88 7.41
C ASN A 5 16.65 2.87 6.58
N SER A 6 15.68 2.37 5.79
CA SER A 6 14.74 3.23 5.08
C SER A 6 13.71 3.83 6.05
N ILE A 7 13.61 5.16 6.07
CA ILE A 7 12.62 5.90 6.88
C ILE A 7 11.39 6.26 6.04
N LEU A 8 11.58 6.42 4.72
CA LEU A 8 10.55 6.82 3.78
C LEU A 8 9.81 5.61 3.20
N LEU A 9 8.71 5.90 2.49
CA LEU A 9 8.00 4.91 1.67
C LEU A 9 8.93 4.35 0.58
N GLN A 10 8.62 3.14 0.10
CA GLN A 10 9.31 2.60 -1.07
C GLN A 10 9.03 3.45 -2.30
N ASP A 11 10.02 3.57 -3.19
CA ASP A 11 9.84 4.25 -4.48
C ASP A 11 8.61 3.71 -5.22
N SER A 12 7.80 4.62 -5.76
CA SER A 12 6.61 4.26 -6.53
C SER A 12 6.97 3.44 -7.77
N SER A 13 6.01 2.62 -8.16
CA SER A 13 6.01 1.87 -9.40
C SER A 13 4.68 1.95 -10.16
N SER A 14 3.73 2.75 -9.66
CA SER A 14 2.44 3.04 -10.31
C SER A 14 2.13 4.54 -10.18
N PRO A 15 1.32 5.11 -11.09
CA PRO A 15 0.89 6.52 -10.99
C PRO A 15 0.08 6.77 -9.72
N LEU A 16 -0.66 5.75 -9.28
CA LEU A 16 -1.44 5.78 -8.06
C LEU A 16 -0.55 5.95 -6.81
N MET A 17 0.51 5.15 -6.69
CA MET A 17 1.42 5.24 -5.55
C MET A 17 2.11 6.61 -5.50
N GLU A 18 2.42 7.23 -6.65
CA GLU A 18 2.93 8.60 -6.70
C GLU A 18 1.96 9.60 -6.09
N GLN A 19 0.67 9.51 -6.43
CA GLN A 19 -0.35 10.37 -5.84
C GLN A 19 -0.53 10.13 -4.34
N LEU A 20 -0.45 8.87 -3.90
CA LEU A 20 -0.47 8.53 -2.47
C LEU A 20 0.74 9.10 -1.72
N MET A 21 1.93 9.10 -2.32
CA MET A 21 3.12 9.73 -1.73
C MET A 21 2.95 11.26 -1.61
N PHE A 22 2.43 11.93 -2.64
CA PHE A 22 2.14 13.37 -2.55
C PHE A 22 1.12 13.71 -1.46
N PHE A 23 0.08 12.89 -1.32
CA PHE A 23 -0.90 13.07 -0.25
C PHE A 23 -0.31 12.81 1.14
N HIS A 24 0.52 11.76 1.27
CA HIS A 24 1.26 11.48 2.50
C HIS A 24 2.10 12.68 2.92
N ASP A 25 2.88 13.26 2.01
CA ASP A 25 3.76 14.39 2.32
C ASP A 25 2.96 15.65 2.68
N HIS A 26 1.83 15.91 2.01
CA HIS A 26 0.91 17.00 2.36
C HIS A 26 0.35 16.83 3.78
N ALA A 27 -0.12 15.63 4.12
CA ALA A 27 -0.65 15.34 5.46
C ALA A 27 0.46 15.43 6.52
N LEU A 28 1.65 14.88 6.23
CA LEU A 28 2.80 14.91 7.14
C LEU A 28 3.26 16.34 7.40
N MET A 29 3.31 17.21 6.39
CA MET A 29 3.63 18.63 6.55
C MET A 29 2.67 19.30 7.56
N ILE A 30 1.36 19.08 7.43
CA ILE A 30 0.36 19.64 8.35
C ILE A 30 0.55 19.10 9.77
N LEU A 31 0.79 17.79 9.92
CA LEU A 31 1.03 17.16 11.22
C LEU A 31 2.30 17.69 11.89
N VAL A 32 3.38 17.91 11.12
CA VAL A 32 4.62 18.48 11.65
C VAL A 32 4.39 19.91 12.13
N ILE A 33 3.64 20.74 11.39
CA ILE A 33 3.29 22.10 11.82
C ILE A 33 2.52 22.08 13.14
N ILE A 34 1.52 21.20 13.27
CA ILE A 34 0.72 21.07 14.50
C ILE A 34 1.58 20.58 15.67
N THR A 35 2.41 19.55 15.47
CA THR A 35 3.25 18.99 16.53
C THR A 35 4.31 19.98 17.01
N VAL A 36 4.94 20.75 16.12
CA VAL A 36 5.88 21.82 16.49
C VAL A 36 5.16 22.95 17.24
N LEU A 37 3.98 23.38 16.77
CA LEU A 37 3.18 24.41 17.44
C LEU A 37 2.81 24.01 18.87
N VAL A 38 2.22 22.82 19.04
CA VAL A 38 1.83 22.30 20.36
C VAL A 38 3.06 22.06 21.23
N GLY A 39 4.13 21.50 20.67
CA GLY A 39 5.39 21.28 21.36
C GLY A 39 5.98 22.59 21.90
N GLN A 40 6.00 23.64 21.09
CA GLN A 40 6.46 24.97 21.51
C GLN A 40 5.58 25.56 22.62
N LEU A 41 4.25 25.46 22.52
CA LEU A 41 3.33 25.92 23.57
C LEU A 41 3.58 25.18 24.88
N MET A 42 3.72 23.85 24.84
CA MET A 42 4.00 23.04 26.03
C MET A 42 5.34 23.42 26.68
N ILE A 43 6.41 23.55 25.89
CA ILE A 43 7.72 23.99 26.39
C ILE A 43 7.63 25.39 27.02
N SER A 44 6.86 26.30 26.40
CA SER A 44 6.70 27.67 26.91
C SER A 44 6.02 27.69 28.28
N LEU A 45 5.04 26.80 28.52
CA LEU A 45 4.35 26.69 29.81
C LEU A 45 5.29 26.24 30.93
N PHE A 46 6.25 25.35 30.64
CA PHE A 46 7.24 24.92 31.62
C PHE A 46 8.30 25.98 31.94
N ILE A 47 8.64 26.83 30.97
CA ILE A 47 9.65 27.89 31.14
C ILE A 47 9.03 29.15 31.79
N ASN A 48 7.73 29.37 31.61
CA ASN A 48 7.06 30.58 32.08
C ASN A 48 7.04 30.68 33.61
N LYS A 49 7.57 31.79 34.13
CA LYS A 49 7.59 32.09 35.57
C LYS A 49 6.37 32.85 36.06
N PHE A 50 5.61 33.48 35.15
CA PHE A 50 4.45 34.27 35.51
C PHE A 50 3.23 33.38 35.74
N THR A 51 2.43 33.70 36.76
CA THR A 51 1.21 32.96 37.07
C THR A 51 -0.01 33.86 36.92
N PHE A 52 -1.05 33.33 36.26
CA PHE A 52 -2.34 34.00 36.14
C PHE A 52 -3.45 33.00 36.49
N ARG A 53 -4.01 33.12 37.69
CA ARG A 53 -4.98 32.16 38.27
C ARG A 53 -6.45 32.56 38.09
N LYS A 54 -6.71 33.75 37.53
CA LYS A 54 -8.06 34.31 37.40
C LYS A 54 -8.70 34.02 36.03
N LEU A 55 -8.04 33.24 35.16
CA LEU A 55 -8.61 32.81 33.90
C LEU A 55 -9.58 31.66 34.16
N LEU A 56 -10.88 31.98 34.24
CA LEU A 56 -11.94 30.99 34.42
C LEU A 56 -12.62 30.65 33.10
N GLU A 57 -12.84 31.64 32.23
CA GLU A 57 -13.54 31.50 30.96
C GLU A 57 -12.84 32.33 29.87
N ALA A 58 -12.76 31.77 28.66
CA ALA A 58 -12.17 32.43 27.51
C ALA A 58 -12.86 32.01 26.21
N GLN A 59 -14.16 32.27 26.10
CA GLN A 59 -15.00 31.83 24.96
C GLN A 59 -14.40 32.14 23.58
N THR A 60 -13.76 33.30 23.43
CA THR A 60 -13.12 33.69 22.17
C THR A 60 -11.96 32.76 21.80
N MET A 61 -11.18 32.29 22.78
CA MET A 61 -10.10 31.32 22.56
C MET A 61 -10.66 29.95 22.19
N GLU A 62 -11.79 29.56 22.81
CA GLU A 62 -12.44 28.29 22.50
C GLU A 62 -12.92 28.25 21.05
N ILE A 63 -13.56 29.32 20.60
CA ILE A 63 -14.00 29.44 19.20
C ILE A 63 -12.80 29.32 18.24
N ILE A 64 -11.67 29.95 18.55
CA ILE A 64 -10.46 29.90 17.71
C ILE A 64 -9.90 28.48 17.62
N TRP A 65 -9.69 27.80 18.75
CA TRP A 65 -9.11 26.45 18.73
C TRP A 65 -10.08 25.38 18.24
N THR A 66 -11.37 25.66 18.11
CA THR A 66 -12.35 24.74 17.52
C THR A 66 -12.42 24.94 16.01
N MET A 67 -12.44 26.20 15.55
CA MET A 67 -12.52 26.49 14.11
C MET A 67 -11.22 26.18 13.37
N LEU A 68 -10.07 26.42 13.99
CA LEU A 68 -8.77 26.20 13.34
C LEU A 68 -8.54 24.72 12.97
N PRO A 69 -8.72 23.73 13.87
CA PRO A 69 -8.66 22.31 13.51
C PRO A 69 -9.73 21.87 12.52
N ALA A 70 -10.93 22.43 12.59
CA ALA A 70 -11.98 22.11 11.62
C ALA A 70 -11.55 22.48 10.19
N VAL A 71 -10.95 23.66 10.02
CA VAL A 71 -10.41 24.11 8.73
C VAL A 71 -9.22 23.26 8.29
N THR A 72 -8.28 22.92 9.18
CA THR A 72 -7.13 22.07 8.81
C THR A 72 -7.57 20.67 8.35
N LEU A 73 -8.60 20.08 8.98
CA LEU A 73 -9.17 18.81 8.56
C LEU A 73 -9.76 18.86 7.14
N ILE A 74 -10.40 19.98 6.76
CA ILE A 74 -10.90 20.15 5.38
C ILE A 74 -9.74 20.12 4.37
N PHE A 75 -8.61 20.76 4.69
CA PHE A 75 -7.42 20.77 3.84
C PHE A 75 -6.76 19.38 3.68
N ILE A 76 -6.92 18.48 4.66
CA ILE A 76 -6.49 17.08 4.55
C ILE A 76 -7.53 16.26 3.78
N ALA A 77 -8.82 16.46 4.08
CA ALA A 77 -9.90 15.65 3.52
C ALA A 77 -10.09 15.85 2.01
N MET A 78 -9.97 17.08 1.50
CA MET A 78 -10.18 17.37 0.07
C MET A 78 -9.27 16.57 -0.88
N PRO A 79 -7.92 16.57 -0.73
CA PRO A 79 -7.06 15.73 -1.56
C PRO A 79 -7.29 14.24 -1.31
N SER A 80 -7.57 13.83 -0.06
CA SER A 80 -7.85 12.43 0.29
C SER A 80 -9.06 11.88 -0.46
N LEU A 81 -10.20 12.60 -0.43
CA LEU A 81 -11.43 12.20 -1.12
C LEU A 81 -11.21 12.11 -2.63
N ARG A 82 -10.49 13.08 -3.22
CA ARG A 82 -10.13 13.02 -4.65
C ARG A 82 -9.40 11.73 -5.01
N LEU A 83 -8.44 11.29 -4.18
CA LEU A 83 -7.70 10.05 -4.43
C LEU A 83 -8.59 8.81 -4.32
N VAL A 84 -9.52 8.78 -3.36
CA VAL A 84 -10.48 7.67 -3.24
C VAL A 84 -11.32 7.52 -4.51
N TYR A 85 -11.76 8.62 -5.12
CA TYR A 85 -12.50 8.55 -6.39
C TYR A 85 -11.61 8.09 -7.56
N ILE A 86 -10.36 8.56 -7.64
CA ILE A 86 -9.41 8.10 -8.68
C ILE A 86 -9.11 6.60 -8.55
N LEU A 87 -9.03 6.10 -7.31
CA LEU A 87 -8.83 4.68 -7.00
C LEU A 87 -9.99 3.80 -7.47
N ASP A 88 -11.22 4.29 -7.32
CA ASP A 88 -12.44 3.56 -7.65
C ASP A 88 -12.80 3.63 -9.14
N GLU A 89 -12.23 4.59 -9.87
CA GLU A 89 -12.44 4.69 -11.32
C GLU A 89 -11.92 3.44 -12.05
N THR A 90 -12.86 2.66 -12.59
CA THR A 90 -12.54 1.50 -13.41
C THR A 90 -12.13 1.93 -14.81
N ILE A 91 -10.84 2.19 -15.00
CA ILE A 91 -10.25 2.30 -16.35
C ILE A 91 -10.40 0.93 -17.03
N ASN A 92 -10.92 0.89 -18.25
CA ASN A 92 -11.07 -0.32 -19.06
C ASN A 92 -9.77 -1.15 -19.04
N PRO A 93 -9.72 -2.27 -18.31
CA PRO A 93 -8.50 -3.05 -18.16
C PRO A 93 -8.25 -3.85 -19.43
N SER A 94 -6.99 -4.05 -19.79
CA SER A 94 -6.62 -4.82 -20.98
C SER A 94 -6.88 -6.31 -20.78
N PHE A 95 -6.70 -6.81 -19.55
CA PHE A 95 -6.98 -8.19 -19.16
C PHE A 95 -7.07 -8.31 -17.63
N SER A 96 -7.48 -9.49 -17.17
CA SER A 96 -7.68 -9.81 -15.77
C SER A 96 -6.76 -10.94 -15.30
N ILE A 97 -6.29 -10.85 -14.06
CA ILE A 97 -5.57 -11.91 -13.37
C ILE A 97 -6.28 -12.18 -12.04
N LYS A 98 -6.54 -13.45 -11.75
CA LYS A 98 -7.04 -13.85 -10.42
C LYS A 98 -5.87 -14.22 -9.52
N SER A 99 -5.90 -13.78 -8.28
CA SER A 99 -5.01 -14.24 -7.21
C SER A 99 -5.84 -14.88 -6.10
N ILE A 100 -5.45 -16.09 -5.70
CA ILE A 100 -6.13 -16.85 -4.65
C ILE A 100 -5.15 -17.11 -3.52
N GLY A 101 -5.50 -16.66 -2.31
CA GLY A 101 -4.72 -16.92 -1.10
C GLY A 101 -5.04 -18.29 -0.49
N HIS A 102 -3.98 -19.03 -0.14
CA HIS A 102 -4.03 -20.33 0.55
C HIS A 102 -3.06 -20.33 1.72
N GLN A 103 -3.22 -21.25 2.67
CA GLN A 103 -2.25 -21.56 3.72
C GLN A 103 -1.13 -22.46 3.15
N TRP A 104 0.09 -21.98 2.87
CA TRP A 104 0.61 -20.61 2.94
C TRP A 104 1.36 -20.29 1.64
N TYR A 105 0.59 -19.99 0.60
CA TYR A 105 1.07 -19.67 -0.74
C TYR A 105 0.00 -18.90 -1.52
N TRP A 106 0.36 -18.40 -2.70
CA TRP A 106 -0.57 -17.74 -3.61
C TRP A 106 -0.68 -18.52 -4.90
N SER A 107 -1.88 -18.69 -5.44
CA SER A 107 -2.07 -19.16 -6.81
C SER A 107 -2.54 -18.03 -7.71
N TYR A 108 -2.12 -18.06 -8.97
CA TYR A 108 -2.45 -17.05 -9.98
C TYR A 108 -3.11 -17.71 -11.19
N GLU A 109 -4.19 -17.10 -11.70
CA GLU A 109 -4.92 -17.57 -12.88
C GLU A 109 -5.02 -16.46 -13.94
N TYR A 110 -4.56 -16.76 -15.15
CA TYR A 110 -4.64 -15.91 -16.35
C TYR A 110 -5.66 -16.52 -17.32
N SER A 111 -6.93 -16.25 -17.08
CA SER A 111 -8.05 -16.83 -17.83
C SER A 111 -8.25 -16.22 -19.23
N ASP A 112 -7.84 -14.97 -19.45
CA ASP A 112 -8.09 -14.26 -20.71
C ASP A 112 -7.22 -14.73 -21.89
N PHE A 113 -6.08 -15.38 -21.64
CA PHE A 113 -5.11 -15.73 -22.70
C PHE A 113 -5.04 -17.23 -23.00
N GLN A 114 -4.88 -18.12 -22.01
CA GLN A 114 -4.79 -19.58 -22.22
C GLN A 114 -5.21 -20.43 -20.99
N ASN A 115 -5.96 -19.88 -20.03
CA ASN A 115 -6.22 -20.53 -18.72
C ASN A 115 -4.93 -21.02 -18.06
N ILE A 116 -3.93 -20.14 -17.98
CA ILE A 116 -2.66 -20.44 -17.29
C ILE A 116 -2.91 -20.34 -15.79
N GLU A 117 -2.55 -21.38 -15.05
CA GLU A 117 -2.67 -21.43 -13.59
C GLU A 117 -1.39 -21.97 -12.99
N PHE A 118 -0.88 -21.33 -11.93
CA PHE A 118 0.29 -21.80 -11.21
C PHE A 118 0.29 -21.32 -9.76
N ASP A 119 1.02 -22.06 -8.92
CA ASP A 119 1.25 -21.74 -7.52
C ASP A 119 2.59 -21.03 -7.34
N SER A 120 2.64 -20.15 -6.34
CA SER A 120 3.79 -19.32 -5.98
C SER A 120 4.12 -19.52 -4.51
N TYR A 121 5.19 -20.27 -4.26
CA TYR A 121 5.70 -20.59 -2.93
C TYR A 121 6.97 -19.79 -2.64
N MET A 122 7.17 -19.45 -1.36
CA MET A 122 8.43 -18.90 -0.89
C MET A 122 9.57 -19.91 -1.10
N ILE A 123 10.69 -19.46 -1.64
CA ILE A 123 11.89 -20.31 -1.73
C ILE A 123 12.45 -20.54 -0.31
N PRO A 124 12.61 -21.80 0.12
CA PRO A 124 13.22 -22.11 1.43
C PRO A 124 14.62 -21.51 1.54
N THR A 125 15.01 -21.10 2.74
CA THR A 125 16.30 -20.44 2.95
C THR A 125 17.50 -21.32 2.64
N SER A 126 17.34 -22.66 2.70
CA SER A 126 18.35 -23.64 2.29
C SER A 126 18.61 -23.65 0.78
N ASP A 127 17.62 -23.25 -0.01
CA ASP A 127 17.61 -23.41 -1.47
C ASP A 127 17.85 -22.06 -2.17
N LEU A 128 18.12 -21.01 -1.40
CA LEU A 128 18.39 -19.67 -1.93
C LEU A 128 19.73 -19.64 -2.67
N THR A 129 19.67 -19.26 -3.93
CA THR A 129 20.86 -18.90 -4.72
C THR A 129 21.38 -17.52 -4.33
N PRO A 130 22.67 -17.21 -4.60
CA PRO A 130 23.18 -15.84 -4.44
C PRO A 130 22.28 -14.81 -5.13
N PHE A 131 22.18 -13.62 -4.53
CA PHE A 131 21.37 -12.48 -4.99
C PHE A 131 19.85 -12.63 -4.89
N LYS A 132 19.33 -13.71 -4.27
CA LYS A 132 17.92 -13.80 -3.87
C LYS A 132 17.69 -13.25 -2.46
N PHE A 133 16.52 -12.68 -2.23
CA PHE A 133 16.11 -12.12 -0.95
C PHE A 133 15.46 -13.18 -0.07
N ARG A 134 16.01 -13.33 1.14
CA ARG A 134 15.45 -14.19 2.19
C ARG A 134 14.01 -13.77 2.51
N LEU A 135 13.11 -14.74 2.54
CA LEU A 135 11.66 -14.60 2.82
C LEU A 135 10.83 -13.83 1.77
N LEU A 136 11.43 -13.39 0.67
CA LEU A 136 10.74 -12.56 -0.32
C LEU A 136 10.71 -13.19 -1.71
N ASP A 137 11.76 -13.88 -2.13
CA ASP A 137 11.74 -14.58 -3.42
C ASP A 137 10.83 -15.80 -3.39
N VAL A 138 10.18 -16.01 -4.53
CA VAL A 138 9.29 -17.13 -4.82
C VAL A 138 9.82 -17.99 -5.96
N ASP A 139 9.33 -19.21 -6.07
CA ASP A 139 9.62 -20.12 -7.18
C ASP A 139 9.05 -19.62 -8.51
N ASN A 140 7.76 -19.24 -8.54
CA ASN A 140 7.05 -18.72 -9.70
C ASN A 140 6.57 -17.30 -9.43
N ARG A 141 7.01 -16.35 -10.25
CA ARG A 141 6.60 -14.94 -10.15
C ARG A 141 5.35 -14.68 -10.98
N MET A 142 4.52 -13.76 -10.51
CA MET A 142 3.42 -13.23 -11.29
C MET A 142 3.98 -12.28 -12.35
N VAL A 143 3.88 -12.63 -13.63
CA VAL A 143 4.41 -11.81 -14.72
C VAL A 143 3.34 -10.86 -15.25
N VAL A 144 3.70 -9.60 -15.47
CA VAL A 144 2.80 -8.56 -16.01
C VAL A 144 3.52 -7.68 -17.03
N PRO A 145 2.82 -7.15 -18.04
CA PRO A 145 3.37 -6.13 -18.94
C PRO A 145 3.35 -4.74 -18.30
N PHE A 146 4.44 -3.98 -18.42
CA PHE A 146 4.46 -2.57 -17.99
C PHE A 146 3.58 -1.69 -18.87
N GLU A 147 3.18 -0.52 -18.36
CA GLU A 147 2.30 0.46 -19.00
C GLU A 147 0.93 -0.10 -19.45
N THR A 148 0.50 -1.20 -18.85
CA THR A 148 -0.77 -1.86 -19.17
C THR A 148 -1.68 -1.84 -17.95
N GLN A 149 -2.95 -1.49 -18.14
CA GLN A 149 -3.94 -1.52 -17.08
C GLN A 149 -4.43 -2.95 -16.87
N ILE A 150 -4.20 -3.47 -15.66
CA ILE A 150 -4.50 -4.86 -15.28
C ILE A 150 -5.58 -4.84 -14.21
N ARG A 151 -6.60 -5.69 -14.38
CA ARG A 151 -7.58 -5.97 -13.35
C ARG A 151 -7.13 -7.14 -12.51
N MET A 152 -6.87 -6.93 -11.23
CA MET A 152 -6.72 -8.02 -10.28
C MET A 152 -8.04 -8.39 -9.67
N MET A 153 -8.30 -9.69 -9.59
CA MET A 153 -9.38 -10.27 -8.82
C MET A 153 -8.78 -11.08 -7.68
N ILE A 154 -9.04 -10.70 -6.44
CA ILE A 154 -8.43 -11.28 -5.25
C ILE A 154 -9.49 -12.00 -4.41
N THR A 155 -9.23 -13.26 -4.06
CA THR A 155 -10.08 -14.08 -3.18
C THR A 155 -9.21 -15.03 -2.35
N SER A 156 -9.80 -15.78 -1.44
CA SER A 156 -9.12 -16.91 -0.76
C SER A 156 -9.92 -18.20 -0.90
N ALA A 157 -9.21 -19.34 -0.81
CA ALA A 157 -9.78 -20.67 -0.72
C ALA A 157 -9.98 -21.18 0.72
N ASP A 158 -9.42 -20.52 1.74
CA ASP A 158 -9.41 -21.01 3.12
C ASP A 158 -9.75 -19.94 4.18
N VAL A 159 -8.78 -19.14 4.62
CA VAL A 159 -8.90 -18.10 5.65
C VAL A 159 -8.72 -16.71 5.03
N ILE A 160 -8.79 -15.66 5.83
CA ILE A 160 -8.53 -14.31 5.30
C ILE A 160 -7.03 -14.15 5.08
N HIS A 161 -6.66 -13.63 3.91
CA HIS A 161 -5.33 -13.16 3.56
C HIS A 161 -5.41 -11.71 3.08
N SER A 162 -4.28 -11.10 2.74
CA SER A 162 -4.28 -9.78 2.11
C SER A 162 -3.15 -9.66 1.10
N TRP A 163 -3.51 -9.44 -0.15
CA TRP A 163 -2.58 -9.34 -1.27
C TRP A 163 -2.07 -7.91 -1.36
N THR A 164 -0.78 -7.72 -1.10
CA THR A 164 -0.17 -6.39 -0.94
C THR A 164 1.12 -6.27 -1.74
N ILE A 165 1.24 -5.22 -2.55
CA ILE A 165 2.50 -4.76 -3.15
C ILE A 165 2.68 -3.27 -2.81
N PRO A 166 3.53 -2.94 -1.82
CA PRO A 166 3.65 -1.56 -1.34
C PRO A 166 4.10 -0.55 -2.40
N SER A 167 5.05 -0.92 -3.28
CA SER A 167 5.54 -0.01 -4.32
C SER A 167 4.49 0.34 -5.38
N LEU A 168 3.44 -0.48 -5.51
CA LEU A 168 2.30 -0.21 -6.40
C LEU A 168 1.15 0.52 -5.67
N GLY A 169 1.25 0.71 -4.35
CA GLY A 169 0.16 1.27 -3.55
C GLY A 169 -1.06 0.36 -3.47
N VAL A 170 -0.89 -0.95 -3.65
CA VAL A 170 -1.98 -1.92 -3.66
C VAL A 170 -1.95 -2.77 -2.39
N LYS A 171 -3.09 -2.81 -1.71
CA LYS A 171 -3.41 -3.75 -0.62
C LYS A 171 -4.89 -4.10 -0.70
N ILE A 172 -5.22 -5.37 -0.92
CA ILE A 172 -6.60 -5.85 -0.99
C ILE A 172 -6.72 -7.16 -0.24
N ASP A 173 -7.73 -7.27 0.62
CA ASP A 173 -7.98 -8.49 1.37
C ASP A 173 -8.54 -9.59 0.47
N ALA A 174 -7.97 -10.78 0.62
CA ALA A 174 -8.42 -12.03 0.01
C ALA A 174 -9.35 -12.70 1.02
N THR A 175 -10.66 -12.67 0.75
CA THR A 175 -11.68 -13.16 1.68
C THR A 175 -12.40 -14.37 1.08
N PRO A 176 -12.53 -15.48 1.81
CA PRO A 176 -13.26 -16.66 1.32
C PRO A 176 -14.70 -16.30 0.96
N GLY A 177 -15.14 -16.71 -0.22
CA GLY A 177 -16.51 -16.44 -0.71
C GLY A 177 -16.74 -15.01 -1.23
N ARG A 178 -15.71 -14.17 -1.34
CA ARG A 178 -15.82 -12.83 -1.91
C ARG A 178 -14.68 -12.55 -2.90
N LEU A 179 -15.05 -12.08 -4.09
CA LEU A 179 -14.11 -11.67 -5.12
C LEU A 179 -13.93 -10.16 -5.08
N ASN A 180 -12.82 -9.69 -4.50
CA ASN A 180 -12.47 -8.28 -4.52
C ASN A 180 -11.74 -7.94 -5.83
N GLN A 181 -11.88 -6.70 -6.29
CA GLN A 181 -11.24 -6.23 -7.51
C GLN A 181 -10.44 -4.96 -7.23
N ILE A 182 -9.28 -4.84 -7.87
CA ILE A 182 -8.53 -3.60 -7.99
C ILE A 182 -7.90 -3.51 -9.36
N ASN A 183 -7.77 -2.30 -9.91
CA ASN A 183 -6.98 -2.09 -11.12
C ASN A 183 -5.62 -1.50 -10.74
N PHE A 184 -4.57 -1.95 -11.40
CA PHE A 184 -3.24 -1.34 -11.27
C PHE A 184 -2.51 -1.36 -12.62
N SER A 185 -1.48 -0.54 -12.72
CA SER A 185 -0.50 -0.58 -13.81
C SER A 185 0.90 -0.30 -13.24
N THR A 186 1.93 -0.83 -13.90
CA THR A 186 3.32 -0.60 -13.55
C THR A 186 3.94 0.40 -14.53
N ASN A 187 4.63 1.43 -14.03
CA ASN A 187 5.23 2.50 -14.86
C ASN A 187 6.57 2.11 -15.49
N ARG A 188 7.19 1.01 -15.03
CA ARG A 188 8.52 0.59 -15.47
C ARG A 188 8.65 -0.91 -15.41
N THR A 189 9.69 -1.43 -16.06
CA THR A 189 10.10 -2.82 -15.89
C THR A 189 10.79 -3.02 -14.54
N GLY A 190 10.74 -4.24 -14.01
CA GLY A 190 11.41 -4.58 -12.76
C GLY A 190 10.68 -5.65 -11.96
N ILE A 191 11.22 -5.94 -10.77
CA ILE A 191 10.65 -6.93 -9.84
C ILE A 191 10.13 -6.18 -8.61
N TYR A 192 8.85 -6.37 -8.30
CA TYR A 192 8.18 -5.77 -7.16
C TYR A 192 7.84 -6.84 -6.13
N TYR A 193 8.09 -6.54 -4.87
CA TYR A 193 7.94 -7.48 -3.76
C TYR A 193 6.85 -7.00 -2.82
N GLY A 194 6.14 -7.97 -2.25
CA GLY A 194 5.16 -7.77 -1.21
C GLY A 194 5.00 -9.01 -0.35
N GLN A 195 4.11 -8.93 0.63
CA GLN A 195 3.85 -10.00 1.60
C GLN A 195 2.38 -10.00 1.99
N CYS A 196 1.90 -11.16 2.44
CA CYS A 196 0.58 -11.24 3.05
C CYS A 196 0.47 -10.25 4.22
N SER A 197 -0.58 -9.43 4.22
CA SER A 197 -0.77 -8.34 5.20
C SER A 197 -1.98 -8.55 6.12
N GLU A 198 -2.46 -9.79 6.24
CA GLU A 198 -3.54 -10.21 7.14
C GLU A 198 -3.21 -11.56 7.77
N ILE A 199 -3.47 -11.71 9.08
CA ILE A 199 -3.01 -12.88 9.85
C ILE A 199 -3.71 -14.17 9.38
N CYS A 200 -2.94 -15.10 8.82
CA CYS A 200 -3.47 -16.32 8.18
C CYS A 200 -2.94 -17.65 8.77
N GLY A 201 -2.28 -17.61 9.94
CA GLY A 201 -1.82 -18.80 10.66
C GLY A 201 -0.30 -18.92 10.81
N ALA A 202 0.20 -20.14 10.99
CA ALA A 202 1.57 -20.41 11.42
C ALA A 202 2.65 -19.84 10.49
N ASN A 203 2.45 -19.93 9.17
CA ASN A 203 3.42 -19.43 8.19
C ASN A 203 2.97 -18.12 7.52
N HIS A 204 2.20 -17.29 8.23
CA HIS A 204 1.75 -15.98 7.74
C HIS A 204 2.90 -15.12 7.18
N SER A 205 4.07 -15.14 7.84
CA SER A 205 5.25 -14.39 7.42
C SER A 205 6.00 -14.97 6.20
N PHE A 206 5.58 -16.14 5.69
CA PHE A 206 6.32 -16.95 4.71
C PHE A 206 5.56 -17.19 3.41
N MET A 207 4.64 -16.30 3.06
CA MET A 207 3.91 -16.31 1.78
C MET A 207 4.04 -14.96 1.05
N PRO A 208 5.25 -14.65 0.53
CA PRO A 208 5.51 -13.41 -0.17
C PRO A 208 4.82 -13.39 -1.54
N ILE A 209 4.79 -12.21 -2.13
CA ILE A 209 4.21 -11.92 -3.43
C ILE A 209 5.31 -11.27 -4.26
N VAL A 210 5.54 -11.76 -5.47
CA VAL A 210 6.52 -11.19 -6.39
C VAL A 210 5.89 -10.98 -7.75
N ILE A 211 5.93 -9.73 -8.22
CA ILE A 211 5.50 -9.33 -9.55
C ILE A 211 6.74 -9.05 -10.40
N GLU A 212 6.79 -9.62 -11.59
CA GLU A 212 7.79 -9.30 -12.60
C GLU A 212 7.15 -8.50 -13.74
N SER A 213 7.50 -7.23 -13.82
CA SER A 213 7.04 -6.28 -14.83
C SER A 213 8.00 -6.30 -16.02
N ILE A 214 7.53 -6.78 -17.17
CA ILE A 214 8.32 -6.94 -18.40
C ILE A 214 7.65 -6.22 -19.58
N SER A 215 8.34 -6.12 -20.71
CA SER A 215 7.73 -5.52 -21.90
C SER A 215 6.61 -6.39 -22.49
N PRO A 216 5.56 -5.80 -23.10
CA PRO A 216 4.45 -6.55 -23.70
C PRO A 216 4.88 -7.66 -24.68
N SER A 217 5.94 -7.44 -25.46
CA SER A 217 6.45 -8.43 -26.42
C SER A 217 7.07 -9.67 -25.76
N PHE A 218 7.66 -9.54 -24.58
CA PHE A 218 8.16 -10.66 -23.79
C PHE A 218 7.02 -11.30 -22.99
N PHE A 219 6.05 -10.52 -22.50
CA PHE A 219 4.85 -11.05 -21.84
C PHE A 219 4.04 -11.98 -22.75
N LEU A 220 3.91 -11.66 -24.05
CA LEU A 220 3.23 -12.53 -25.01
C LEU A 220 4.00 -13.82 -25.33
N LYS A 221 5.31 -13.89 -25.04
CA LYS A 221 6.14 -15.07 -25.29
C LYS A 221 6.26 -15.97 -24.07
N TRP A 222 6.22 -15.37 -22.89
CA TRP A 222 6.12 -16.06 -21.61
C TRP A 222 4.78 -16.80 -21.56
#